data_AF-A0A6J4PWF2-F1
#
_entry.id   AF-A0A6J4PWF2-F1
#
_cell.length_a   1.000
_cell.length_b   1.000
_cell.length_c   1.000
_cell.angle_alpha   90.00
_cell.angle_beta   90.00
_cell.angle_gamma   90.00
#
_symmetry.space_group_name_H-M   'P 1'
#
loop_
_entity.id
_entity.type
_entity.pdbx_description
1 polymer ?
#
loop_
_entity_poly.entity_id
_entity_poly.type
_entity_poly.pdbx_seq_one_letter_code
_entity_poly.pdbx_strand_id
1 'polypeptide(L)'
;MEVVEGQPTFELHDVPGSLVGFRFPDHARGLNVPGYHFHFITDDRSAGGHVLSCRLARGELRVDREADLRLELPPDVSLPVPGRTAGDDALDRVEKEP
;
A
#
# COMPACT_ATOMS: atom_id res chain seq x y z
N MET A 1 8.44 15.70 -0.46
CA MET A 1 8.22 14.94 -1.70
C MET A 1 9.56 14.87 -2.39
N GLU A 2 10.36 13.89 -1.98
CA GLU A 2 11.76 13.70 -2.39
C GLU A 2 12.17 12.21 -2.30
N VAL A 3 11.29 11.33 -1.79
CA VAL A 3 11.65 9.95 -1.41
C VAL A 3 11.30 8.92 -2.50
N VAL A 4 10.40 9.26 -3.43
CA VAL A 4 10.02 8.38 -4.56
C VAL A 4 10.91 8.61 -5.78
N GLU A 5 11.52 9.80 -5.88
CA GLU A 5 12.47 10.12 -6.96
C GLU A 5 13.73 9.25 -6.81
N GLY A 6 13.74 8.12 -7.51
CA GLY A 6 14.82 7.13 -7.47
C GLY A 6 14.46 5.79 -6.82
N GLN A 7 13.17 5.52 -6.53
CA GLN A 7 12.76 4.20 -6.08
C GLN A 7 13.14 3.15 -7.13
N PRO A 8 13.97 2.15 -6.78
CA PRO A 8 14.30 1.08 -7.71
C PRO A 8 13.03 0.26 -7.99
N THR A 9 12.66 0.18 -9.27
CA THR A 9 11.58 -0.67 -9.75
C THR A 9 12.18 -1.92 -10.36
N PHE A 10 11.46 -3.04 -10.22
CA PHE A 10 11.89 -4.33 -10.73
C PHE A 10 10.67 -5.02 -11.35
N GLU A 11 10.89 -5.72 -12.46
CA GLU A 11 9.88 -6.60 -13.03
C GLU A 11 10.27 -8.06 -12.73
N LEU A 12 9.33 -8.80 -12.15
CA LEU A 12 9.47 -10.23 -11.87
C LEU A 12 8.54 -11.01 -12.80
N HIS A 13 9.09 -12.00 -13.51
CA HIS A 13 8.34 -12.80 -14.48
C HIS A 13 8.27 -14.26 -14.03
N ASP A 14 7.07 -14.84 -14.07
CA ASP A 14 6.81 -16.26 -13.76
C ASP A 14 7.36 -16.73 -12.40
N VAL A 15 7.38 -15.83 -11.41
CA VAL A 15 7.90 -16.10 -10.07
C VAL A 15 6.78 -16.49 -9.10
N PRO A 16 6.87 -17.63 -8.40
CA PRO A 16 5.92 -17.98 -7.35
C PRO A 16 6.18 -17.16 -6.08
N GLY A 17 5.11 -16.80 -5.38
CA GLY A 17 5.18 -15.96 -4.19
C GLY A 17 3.80 -15.63 -3.62
N SER A 18 3.79 -14.75 -2.64
CA SER A 18 2.58 -14.30 -1.94
C SER A 18 2.37 -12.80 -2.11
N LEU A 19 1.15 -12.40 -2.48
CA LEU A 19 0.68 -11.01 -2.34
C LEU A 19 -0.08 -10.86 -1.03
N VAL A 20 0.24 -9.81 -0.27
CA VAL A 20 -0.44 -9.47 0.99
C VAL A 20 -0.76 -7.99 0.98
N GLY A 21 -1.97 -7.64 1.39
CA GLY A 21 -2.40 -6.25 1.32
C GLY A 21 -3.78 -6.00 1.88
N PHE A 22 -4.19 -4.74 1.81
CA PHE A 22 -5.47 -4.26 2.31
C PHE A 22 -6.25 -3.56 1.20
N ARG A 23 -7.56 -3.50 1.38
CA ARG A 23 -8.43 -2.65 0.58
C ARG A 23 -9.19 -1.69 1.47
N PHE A 24 -8.84 -0.40 1.40
CA PHE A 24 -9.57 0.64 2.12
C PHE A 24 -10.64 1.29 1.23
N PRO A 25 -11.82 1.66 1.80
CA PRO A 25 -12.85 2.38 1.07
C PRO A 25 -12.41 3.82 0.77
N ASP A 26 -13.01 4.45 -0.25
CA ASP A 26 -12.60 5.78 -0.72
C ASP A 26 -12.70 6.87 0.36
N HIS A 27 -13.66 6.74 1.28
CA HIS A 27 -13.86 7.68 2.39
C HIS A 27 -12.82 7.56 3.51
N ALA A 28 -11.95 6.54 3.49
CA ALA A 28 -10.83 6.41 4.44
C ALA A 28 -9.58 7.20 4.00
N ARG A 29 -9.69 8.02 2.94
CA ARG A 29 -8.64 8.91 2.45
C ARG A 29 -8.18 9.86 3.58
N GLY A 30 -6.86 9.97 3.75
CA GLY A 30 -6.23 10.75 4.83
C GLY A 30 -5.91 9.96 6.10
N LEU A 31 -6.50 8.77 6.26
CA LEU A 31 -6.15 7.81 7.31
C LEU A 31 -5.28 6.67 6.75
N ASN A 32 -5.55 6.22 5.53
CA ASN A 32 -4.76 5.23 4.80
C ASN A 32 -4.88 5.44 3.27
N VAL A 33 -4.23 4.59 2.48
CA VAL A 33 -4.26 4.58 1.01
C VAL A 33 -5.59 4.00 0.51
N PRO A 34 -6.43 4.79 -0.19
CA PRO A 34 -7.69 4.29 -0.74
C PRO A 34 -7.45 3.29 -1.88
N GLY A 35 -8.31 2.28 -1.96
CA GLY A 35 -8.20 1.22 -2.95
C GLY A 35 -7.34 0.07 -2.46
N TYR A 36 -6.75 -0.67 -3.39
CA TYR A 36 -5.86 -1.80 -3.07
C TYR A 36 -4.44 -1.31 -2.82
N HIS A 37 -3.85 -1.79 -1.73
CA HIS A 37 -2.43 -1.63 -1.41
C HIS A 37 -1.87 -3.02 -1.16
N PHE A 38 -0.97 -3.49 -2.04
CA PHE A 38 -0.36 -4.81 -1.95
C PHE A 38 1.16 -4.72 -1.89
N HIS A 39 1.74 -5.59 -1.07
CA HIS A 39 3.14 -5.99 -1.14
C HIS A 39 3.26 -7.42 -1.68
N PHE A 40 4.41 -7.74 -2.27
CA PHE A 40 4.74 -9.07 -2.76
C PHE A 40 6.04 -9.58 -2.13
N ILE A 41 6.12 -10.90 -1.93
CA ILE A 41 7.34 -11.62 -1.55
C ILE A 41 7.42 -12.95 -2.31
N THR A 42 8.61 -13.23 -2.84
CA THR A 42 8.94 -14.51 -3.49
C THR A 42 8.96 -15.67 -2.50
N ASP A 43 8.66 -16.89 -2.95
CA ASP A 43 8.66 -18.09 -2.09
C ASP A 43 10.02 -18.35 -1.42
N ASP A 44 11.12 -18.07 -2.14
CA ASP A 44 12.48 -18.20 -1.63
C ASP A 44 12.95 -17.00 -0.80
N ARG A 45 12.11 -15.96 -0.70
CA ARG A 45 12.34 -14.70 0.02
C ARG A 45 13.55 -13.90 -0.46
N SER A 46 14.01 -14.14 -1.69
CA SER A 46 15.15 -13.44 -2.27
C SER A 46 14.78 -12.05 -2.82
N ALA A 47 13.51 -11.86 -3.20
CA ALA A 47 12.98 -10.62 -3.74
C ALA A 47 11.55 -10.33 -3.24
N GLY A 48 11.16 -9.06 -3.28
CA GLY A 48 9.84 -8.58 -2.89
C GLY A 48 9.75 -7.06 -2.99
N GLY A 49 8.62 -6.49 -2.59
CA GLY A 49 8.42 -5.04 -2.56
C GLY A 49 6.96 -4.61 -2.70
N HIS A 50 6.78 -3.30 -2.85
CA HIS A 50 5.49 -2.69 -3.15
C HIS A 50 5.03 -3.04 -4.57
N VAL A 51 3.74 -3.35 -4.74
CA VAL A 51 3.20 -3.79 -6.03
C VAL A 51 2.58 -2.61 -6.78
N LEU A 52 3.21 -2.23 -7.89
CA LEU A 52 2.68 -1.22 -8.82
C LEU A 52 1.69 -1.83 -9.82
N SER A 53 1.99 -3.02 -10.32
CA SER A 53 1.11 -3.79 -11.19
C SER A 53 1.43 -5.28 -11.07
N CYS A 54 0.44 -6.14 -11.34
CA CYS A 54 0.67 -7.58 -11.41
C CYS A 54 -0.30 -8.26 -12.38
N ARG A 55 0.13 -9.40 -12.92
CA ARG A 55 -0.73 -10.33 -13.65
C ARG A 55 -0.61 -11.70 -13.03
N LEU A 56 -1.68 -12.19 -12.43
CA LEU A 56 -1.71 -13.50 -11.80
C LEU A 56 -2.01 -14.58 -12.85
N ALA A 57 -1.13 -15.58 -12.99
CA ALA A 57 -1.37 -16.74 -13.84
C ALA A 57 -2.30 -17.77 -13.17
N ARG A 58 -2.04 -18.07 -11.89
CA ARG A 58 -2.85 -18.94 -11.01
C ARG A 58 -2.54 -18.62 -9.56
N GLY A 59 -3.50 -18.81 -8.65
CA GLY A 59 -3.28 -18.63 -7.22
C GLY A 59 -4.54 -18.89 -6.40
N GLU A 60 -4.39 -18.87 -5.08
CA GLU A 60 -5.49 -18.93 -4.12
C GLU A 60 -5.68 -17.53 -3.50
N LEU A 61 -6.93 -17.04 -3.49
CA LEU A 61 -7.28 -15.78 -2.84
C LEU A 61 -8.01 -16.05 -1.53
N ARG A 62 -7.47 -15.49 -0.43
CA ARG A 62 -8.14 -15.45 0.87
C ARG A 62 -8.42 -14.01 1.24
N VAL A 63 -9.64 -13.72 1.65
CA VAL A 63 -10.09 -12.38 2.02
C VAL A 63 -10.69 -12.45 3.41
N ASP A 64 -10.22 -11.57 4.28
CA ASP A 64 -10.84 -11.30 5.56
C ASP A 64 -11.50 -9.92 5.54
N ARG A 65 -12.70 -9.81 6.10
CA ARG A 65 -13.48 -8.57 6.12
C ARG A 65 -13.53 -8.02 7.52
N GLU A 66 -12.83 -6.91 7.72
CA GLU A 66 -12.79 -6.20 8.99
C GLU A 66 -13.55 -4.87 8.88
N ALA A 67 -14.32 -4.54 9.92
CA ALA A 67 -15.05 -3.29 10.02
C ALA A 67 -14.39 -2.32 11.03
N ASP A 68 -13.52 -2.83 11.90
CA ASP A 68 -12.83 -2.06 12.92
C ASP A 68 -11.40 -1.68 12.49
N LEU A 69 -11.04 -0.41 12.71
CA LEU A 69 -9.67 0.07 12.50
C LEU A 69 -9.11 0.65 13.80
N ARG A 70 -8.04 0.04 14.29
CA ARG A 70 -7.26 0.56 15.42
C ARG A 70 -6.08 1.36 14.90
N LEU A 71 -6.09 2.67 15.17
CA LEU A 71 -4.98 3.56 14.90
C LEU A 71 -4.19 3.84 16.18
N GLU A 72 -2.88 3.64 16.14
CA GLU A 72 -1.98 4.05 17.21
C GLU A 72 -1.10 5.20 16.71
N LEU A 73 -1.11 6.30 17.44
CA LEU A 73 -0.34 7.49 17.09
C LEU A 73 1.01 7.47 17.82
N PRO A 74 2.11 7.81 17.14
CA PRO A 74 3.37 8.08 17.83
C PRO A 74 3.18 9.19 18.89
N PRO A 75 3.92 9.15 20.00
CA PRO A 75 3.69 10.05 21.15
C PRO A 75 3.76 11.54 20.81
N ASP A 76 4.48 11.91 19.75
CA ASP A 76 4.68 13.30 19.31
C ASP A 76 3.76 13.72 18.15
N VAL A 77 2.82 12.86 17.74
CA VAL A 77 1.88 13.15 16.64
C VAL A 77 0.53 13.58 17.21
N SER A 78 0.23 14.87 17.07
CA SER A 78 -1.11 15.40 17.34
C SER A 78 -2.04 15.14 16.17
N LEU A 79 -3.29 14.76 16.45
CA LEU A 79 -4.33 14.70 15.42
C LEU A 79 -4.54 16.09 14.77
N PRO A 80 -4.76 16.15 13.45
CA PRO A 80 -5.10 17.41 12.80
C PRO A 80 -6.37 18.00 13.41
N VAL A 81 -6.36 19.31 13.62
CA VAL A 81 -7.57 20.07 13.96
C VAL A 81 -8.59 19.91 12.82
N PRO A 82 -9.89 19.71 13.10
CA PRO A 82 -10.91 19.56 12.06
C PRO A 82 -10.83 20.72 11.04
N GLY A 83 -10.68 20.39 9.75
CA GLY A 83 -10.62 21.39 8.66
C GLY A 83 -9.26 21.61 8.00
N ARG A 84 -8.21 20.85 8.35
CA ARG A 84 -6.95 20.79 7.57
C ARG A 84 -6.70 19.37 7.08
N THR A 85 -6.88 19.12 5.78
CA THR A 85 -6.35 17.93 5.11
C THR A 85 -4.89 18.17 4.73
N ALA A 86 -4.03 17.16 4.91
CA ALA A 86 -2.71 17.17 4.29
C ALA A 86 -2.91 17.07 2.77
N GLY A 87 -2.12 17.81 1.98
CA GLY A 87 -2.30 17.93 0.54
C GLY A 87 -2.44 16.57 -0.17
N ASP A 88 -3.57 16.40 -0.85
CA ASP A 88 -4.10 15.13 -1.33
C ASP A 88 -3.26 14.46 -2.44
N ASP A 89 -2.48 15.25 -3.19
CA ASP A 89 -1.73 14.79 -4.37
C ASP A 89 -0.45 14.01 -4.03
N ALA A 90 0.05 14.12 -2.79
CA ALA A 90 1.32 13.53 -2.41
C ALA A 90 1.22 12.02 -2.09
N LEU A 91 0.06 11.54 -1.63
CA LEU A 91 -0.12 10.13 -1.21
C LEU A 91 -0.37 9.19 -2.39
N ASP A 92 -1.24 9.58 -3.34
CA ASP A 92 -1.49 8.74 -4.52
C ASP A 92 -0.22 8.60 -5.38
N ARG A 93 0.64 9.62 -5.43
CA ARG A 93 1.90 9.61 -6.18
C ARG A 93 3.02 8.80 -5.52
N VAL A 94 2.96 8.52 -4.22
CA VAL A 94 3.93 7.63 -3.54
C VAL A 94 3.54 6.16 -3.71
N GLU A 95 2.23 5.90 -3.77
CA GLU A 95 1.69 4.55 -3.65
C GLU A 95 1.32 3.93 -5.00
N LYS A 96 1.13 4.73 -6.06
CA LYS A 96 0.57 4.26 -7.33
C LYS A 96 1.34 4.68 -8.58
N GLU A 97 2.33 5.56 -8.46
CA GLU A 97 3.15 6.03 -9.59
C GLU A 97 4.64 6.02 -9.19
N PRO A 98 5.56 5.74 -10.14
CA PRO A 98 7.01 5.89 -9.92
C PRO A 98 7.47 7.36 -9.86
#